data_AF-A0A0L8G4X3-F1
#
_entry.id   AF-A0A0L8G4X3-F1
#
_cell.length_a   1.000
_cell.length_b   1.000
_cell.length_c   1.000
_cell.angle_alpha   90.00
_cell.angle_beta   90.00
_cell.angle_gamma   90.00
#
_symmetry.space_group_name_H-M   'P 1'
#
loop_
_entity.id
_entity.type
_entity.pdbx_description
1 polymer ?
#
loop_
_entity_poly.entity_id
_entity_poly.type
_entity_poly.pdbx_seq_one_letter_code
_entity_poly.pdbx_strand_id
1 'polypeptide(L)'
;MAYCRHSENVFNDVIDHLGLAVSQLRDGESDHAENTYYTKDDYWNQIRNISLSLSHDVTLISMAFSKTPYPTPEAVTKMLSKLEMTALTLVSSFYMLPKTQGLLLRDSFKKSTIELIEKVNTFIKSIQTGSAGSPEMLYKTGIVWEHSDFFSSQPKGK
;
A
#
# COMPACT_ATOMS: atom_id res chain seq x y z
N MET A 1 4.18 18.50 -24.62
CA MET A 1 2.86 18.04 -24.12
C MET A 1 2.76 16.52 -23.92
N ALA A 2 3.42 15.67 -24.72
CA ALA A 2 3.41 14.20 -24.48
C ALA A 2 4.13 13.75 -23.19
N TYR A 3 5.14 14.52 -22.74
CA TYR A 3 6.00 14.21 -21.58
C TYR A 3 5.29 14.32 -20.21
N CYS A 4 4.33 15.25 -20.09
CA CYS A 4 3.53 15.42 -18.87
C CYS A 4 2.42 14.36 -18.80
N ARG A 5 1.86 14.00 -19.97
CA ARG A 5 0.77 13.04 -20.12
C ARG A 5 1.14 11.60 -19.74
N HIS A 6 2.38 11.16 -19.99
CA HIS A 6 2.81 9.80 -19.62
C HIS A 6 2.93 9.63 -18.10
N SER A 7 3.53 10.61 -17.42
CA SER A 7 3.59 10.60 -15.96
C SER A 7 2.19 10.70 -15.34
N GLU A 8 1.31 11.58 -15.86
CA GLU A 8 -0.08 11.67 -15.40
C GLU A 8 -0.85 10.35 -15.54
N ASN A 9 -0.63 9.61 -16.63
CA ASN A 9 -1.26 8.31 -16.83
C ASN A 9 -0.85 7.32 -15.73
N VAL A 10 0.44 7.20 -15.40
CA VAL A 10 0.86 6.23 -14.36
C VAL A 10 0.33 6.57 -12.97
N PHE A 11 0.20 7.86 -12.62
CA PHE A 11 -0.46 8.24 -11.36
C PHE A 11 -1.92 7.76 -11.34
N ASN A 12 -2.68 8.02 -12.41
CA ASN A 12 -4.08 7.62 -12.50
C ASN A 12 -4.23 6.09 -12.47
N ASP A 13 -3.44 5.37 -13.26
CA ASP A 13 -3.49 3.91 -13.33
C ASP A 13 -3.29 3.29 -11.94
N VAL A 14 -2.26 3.73 -11.20
CA VAL A 14 -1.98 3.23 -9.85
C VAL A 14 -3.09 3.62 -8.86
N ILE A 15 -3.59 4.86 -8.93
CA ILE A 15 -4.69 5.32 -8.08
C ILE A 15 -5.94 4.44 -8.29
N ASP A 16 -6.27 4.15 -9.54
CA ASP A 16 -7.44 3.38 -9.93
C ASP A 16 -7.30 1.91 -9.54
N HIS A 17 -6.13 1.30 -9.78
CA HIS A 17 -5.86 -0.08 -9.39
C HIS A 17 -5.93 -0.27 -7.87
N LEU A 18 -5.34 0.64 -7.09
CA LEU A 18 -5.44 0.60 -5.63
C LEU A 18 -6.87 0.83 -5.14
N GLY A 19 -7.62 1.72 -5.79
CA GLY A 19 -9.05 1.95 -5.50
C GLY A 19 -9.92 0.72 -5.78
N LEU A 20 -9.64 0.03 -6.89
CA LEU A 20 -10.29 -1.23 -7.24
C LEU A 20 -9.98 -2.32 -6.21
N ALA A 21 -8.72 -2.46 -5.81
CA ALA A 21 -8.29 -3.44 -4.81
C ALA A 21 -8.98 -3.22 -3.45
N VAL A 22 -9.13 -1.95 -3.02
CA VAL A 22 -9.90 -1.59 -1.81
C VAL A 22 -11.38 -1.96 -1.97
N SER A 23 -11.98 -1.70 -3.12
CA SER A 23 -13.38 -2.02 -3.39
C SER A 23 -13.62 -3.54 -3.33
N GLN A 24 -12.75 -4.32 -3.97
CA GLN A 24 -12.78 -5.78 -3.92
C GLN A 24 -12.63 -6.31 -2.48
N LEU A 25 -11.70 -5.76 -1.70
CA LEU A 25 -11.56 -6.12 -0.29
C LEU A 25 -12.83 -5.84 0.52
N ARG A 26 -13.55 -4.74 0.22
CA ARG A 26 -14.82 -4.39 0.88
C ARG A 26 -15.92 -5.39 0.55
N ASP A 27 -16.07 -5.71 -0.73
CA ASP A 27 -17.10 -6.61 -1.26
C ASP A 27 -16.98 -8.05 -0.72
N GLY A 28 -15.80 -8.44 -0.27
CA GLY A 28 -15.57 -9.70 0.45
C GLY A 28 -15.00 -10.80 -0.43
N GLU A 29 -14.87 -11.99 0.15
CA GLU A 29 -14.18 -13.12 -0.47
C GLU A 29 -15.15 -13.99 -1.27
N SER A 30 -14.77 -14.38 -2.48
CA SER A 30 -15.23 -15.62 -3.11
C SER A 30 -14.74 -16.83 -2.31
N ASP A 31 -15.47 -17.95 -2.35
CA ASP A 31 -15.04 -19.22 -1.75
C ASP A 31 -13.80 -19.77 -2.47
N HIS A 32 -12.63 -19.21 -2.13
CA HIS A 32 -11.35 -19.72 -2.54
C HIS A 32 -10.88 -20.78 -1.54
N ALA A 33 -10.19 -21.80 -2.08
CA ALA A 33 -9.63 -22.89 -1.30
C ALA A 33 -8.72 -22.36 -0.18
N GLU A 34 -8.86 -22.92 1.03
CA GLU A 34 -8.02 -22.55 2.16
C GLU A 34 -6.53 -22.79 1.83
N ASN A 35 -5.69 -21.84 2.24
CA ASN A 35 -4.24 -21.98 2.08
C ASN A 35 -3.72 -23.12 2.96
N THR A 36 -3.28 -24.20 2.32
CA THR A 36 -2.80 -25.44 2.97
C THR A 36 -1.39 -25.34 3.56
N TYR A 37 -0.65 -24.26 3.31
CA TYR A 37 0.74 -24.09 3.76
C TYR A 37 0.92 -22.87 4.68
N TYR A 38 -0.08 -22.56 5.51
CA TYR A 38 0.00 -21.46 6.47
C TYR A 38 0.88 -21.82 7.68
N THR A 39 2.03 -21.16 7.80
CA THR A 39 2.76 -21.03 9.07
C THR A 39 2.54 -19.64 9.63
N LYS A 40 2.06 -19.55 10.87
CA LYS A 40 1.74 -18.30 11.55
C LYS A 40 2.92 -17.31 11.57
N ASP A 41 4.11 -17.77 11.97
CA ASP A 41 5.28 -16.88 12.06
C ASP A 41 5.74 -16.39 10.70
N ASP A 42 5.81 -17.27 9.69
CA ASP A 42 6.20 -16.90 8.33
C ASP A 42 5.22 -15.88 7.74
N TYR A 43 3.91 -16.11 7.93
CA TYR A 43 2.87 -15.18 7.49
C TYR A 43 3.06 -13.80 8.12
N TRP A 44 3.11 -13.71 9.45
CA TRP A 44 3.22 -12.41 10.13
C TRP A 44 4.56 -11.71 9.89
N ASN A 45 5.64 -12.46 9.69
CA ASN A 45 6.93 -11.90 9.27
C ASN A 45 6.85 -11.33 7.85
N GLN A 46 6.18 -12.03 6.93
CA GLN A 46 5.93 -11.53 5.58
C GLN A 46 5.08 -10.24 5.60
N ILE A 47 3.99 -10.20 6.37
CA ILE A 47 3.17 -8.98 6.54
C ILE A 47 4.02 -7.80 7.03
N ARG A 48 4.84 -8.03 8.06
CA ARG A 48 5.73 -6.99 8.59
C ARG A 48 6.69 -6.48 7.51
N ASN A 49 7.31 -7.37 6.75
CA ASN A 49 8.24 -7.00 5.69
C ASN A 49 7.56 -6.20 4.57
N ILE A 50 6.32 -6.58 4.19
CA ILE A 50 5.53 -5.84 3.20
C ILE A 50 5.21 -4.43 3.74
N SER A 51 4.77 -4.33 4.99
CA SER A 51 4.39 -3.05 5.62
C SER A 51 5.59 -2.10 5.74
N LEU A 52 6.76 -2.63 6.14
CA LEU A 52 8.02 -1.88 6.14
C LEU A 52 8.41 -1.42 4.73
N SER A 53 8.22 -2.27 3.72
CA SER A 53 8.52 -1.94 2.33
C SER A 53 7.62 -0.81 1.82
N LEU A 54 6.33 -0.80 2.19
CA LEU A 54 5.40 0.30 1.86
C LEU A 54 5.86 1.63 2.46
N SER A 55 6.18 1.65 3.76
CA SER A 55 6.69 2.85 4.43
C SER A 55 7.97 3.35 3.78
N HIS A 56 8.88 2.44 3.43
CA HIS A 56 10.13 2.77 2.78
C HIS A 56 9.92 3.34 1.36
N ASP A 57 9.04 2.72 0.56
CA ASP A 57 8.74 3.19 -0.79
C ASP A 57 8.11 4.58 -0.79
N VAL A 58 7.15 4.84 0.10
CA VAL A 58 6.55 6.18 0.27
C VAL A 58 7.61 7.20 0.71
N THR A 59 8.54 6.82 1.58
CA THR A 59 9.64 7.69 2.02
C THR A 59 10.55 8.06 0.85
N LEU A 60 10.98 7.08 0.05
CA LEU A 60 11.84 7.32 -1.10
C LEU A 60 11.17 8.22 -2.13
N ILE A 61 9.90 7.99 -2.41
CA ILE A 61 9.11 8.83 -3.32
C ILE A 61 9.01 10.25 -2.75
N SER A 62 8.62 10.39 -1.48
CA SER A 62 8.55 11.67 -0.79
C SER A 62 9.87 12.43 -0.89
N MET A 63 11.01 11.78 -0.63
CA MET A 63 12.33 12.39 -0.74
C MET A 63 12.69 12.80 -2.18
N ALA A 64 12.37 11.96 -3.16
CA ALA A 64 12.65 12.20 -4.57
C ALA A 64 11.86 13.42 -5.10
N PHE A 65 10.63 13.62 -4.62
CA PHE A 65 9.79 14.77 -4.97
C PHE A 65 10.01 16.02 -4.09
N SER A 66 10.78 15.92 -3.00
CA SER A 66 11.13 17.07 -2.15
C SER A 66 12.24 17.96 -2.70
N LYS A 67 12.94 17.56 -3.77
CA LYS A 67 14.12 18.27 -4.29
C LYS A 67 14.02 18.43 -5.80
N THR A 68 14.58 19.53 -6.30
CA THR A 68 14.80 19.75 -7.73
C THR A 68 16.22 19.33 -8.14
N PRO A 69 16.42 18.75 -9.33
CA PRO A 69 15.40 18.44 -10.34
C PRO A 69 14.49 17.28 -9.92
N TYR A 70 13.23 17.33 -10.35
CA TYR A 70 12.27 16.27 -10.10
C TYR A 70 12.67 14.96 -10.84
N PRO A 71 12.16 13.80 -10.39
CA PRO A 71 12.46 12.52 -11.02
C PRO A 71 12.02 12.48 -12.49
N THR A 72 12.77 11.74 -13.31
CA THR A 72 12.39 11.49 -14.72
C THR A 72 11.10 10.67 -14.79
N PRO A 73 10.31 10.74 -15.87
CA PRO A 73 9.10 9.94 -16.03
C PRO A 73 9.33 8.44 -15.84
N GLU A 74 10.43 7.91 -16.37
CA GLU A 74 10.81 6.50 -16.17
C GLU A 74 11.05 6.16 -14.69
N ALA A 75 11.73 7.05 -13.95
CA ALA A 75 11.94 6.88 -12.53
C ALA A 75 10.61 6.97 -11.75
N VAL A 76 9.72 7.89 -12.11
CA VAL A 76 8.38 8.00 -11.53
C VAL A 76 7.59 6.70 -11.76
N THR A 77 7.54 6.22 -12.99
CA THR A 77 6.85 4.96 -13.33
C THR A 77 7.40 3.80 -12.51
N LYS A 78 8.73 3.64 -12.45
CA LYS A 78 9.35 2.56 -11.67
C LYS A 78 9.04 2.65 -10.18
N MET A 79 9.08 3.85 -9.60
CA MET A 79 8.77 4.07 -8.18
C MET A 79 7.30 3.75 -7.89
N LEU A 80 6.37 4.25 -8.70
CA LEU A 80 4.94 4.04 -8.51
C LEU A 80 4.53 2.60 -8.74
N SER A 81 5.04 1.93 -9.79
CA SER A 81 4.76 0.51 -10.02
C SER A 81 5.31 -0.38 -8.90
N LYS A 82 6.46 -0.04 -8.31
CA LYS A 82 6.98 -0.77 -7.15
C LYS A 82 6.09 -0.58 -5.92
N LEU A 83 5.68 0.65 -5.64
CA LEU A 83 4.77 0.97 -4.53
C LEU A 83 3.43 0.24 -4.70
N GLU A 84 2.86 0.27 -5.91
CA GLU A 84 1.65 -0.45 -6.28
C GLU A 84 1.79 -1.96 -6.07
N MET A 85 2.85 -2.57 -6.58
CA MET A 85 3.11 -4.01 -6.42
C MET A 85 3.20 -4.40 -4.94
N THR A 86 3.89 -3.61 -4.12
CA THR A 86 3.99 -3.85 -2.68
C THR A 86 2.63 -3.74 -2.00
N ALA A 87 1.83 -2.73 -2.37
CA ALA A 87 0.47 -2.53 -1.89
C ALA A 87 -0.47 -3.68 -2.27
N LEU A 88 -0.45 -4.14 -3.51
CA LEU A 88 -1.24 -5.28 -3.98
C LEU A 88 -0.79 -6.61 -3.34
N THR A 89 0.48 -6.72 -2.97
CA THR A 89 0.98 -7.87 -2.21
C THR A 89 0.40 -7.89 -0.79
N LEU A 90 0.25 -6.72 -0.13
CA LEU A 90 -0.46 -6.62 1.14
C LEU A 90 -1.93 -7.04 0.99
N VAL A 91 -2.62 -6.57 -0.05
CA VAL A 91 -3.99 -6.98 -0.35
C VAL A 91 -4.09 -8.49 -0.56
N SER A 92 -3.18 -9.07 -1.34
CA SER A 92 -3.12 -10.52 -1.59
C SER A 92 -2.90 -11.32 -0.30
N SER A 93 -2.09 -10.78 0.62
CA SER A 93 -1.80 -11.42 1.89
C SER A 93 -3.02 -11.53 2.82
N PHE A 94 -4.03 -10.65 2.68
CA PHE A 94 -5.32 -10.84 3.36
C PHE A 94 -5.96 -12.16 2.93
N TYR A 95 -6.03 -12.44 1.63
CA TYR A 95 -6.61 -13.68 1.11
C TYR A 95 -5.82 -14.93 1.54
N MET A 96 -4.57 -14.78 1.97
CA MET A 96 -3.75 -15.89 2.47
C MET A 96 -3.99 -16.25 3.95
N LEU A 97 -4.64 -15.38 4.75
CA LEU A 97 -4.91 -15.65 6.16
C LEU A 97 -6.09 -16.63 6.32
N PRO A 98 -5.90 -17.84 6.88
CA PRO A 98 -6.98 -18.82 6.99
C PRO A 98 -8.14 -18.32 7.87
N LYS A 99 -9.39 -18.63 7.50
CA LYS A 99 -10.57 -18.31 8.31
C LYS A 99 -10.51 -18.99 9.70
N THR A 100 -9.82 -20.12 9.80
CA THR A 100 -9.54 -20.87 11.04
C THR A 100 -8.73 -20.08 12.07
N GLN A 101 -8.01 -19.02 11.68
CA GLN A 101 -7.30 -18.13 12.61
C GLN A 101 -8.24 -17.17 13.36
N GLY A 102 -9.53 -17.13 12.97
CA GLY A 102 -10.57 -16.36 13.64
C GLY A 102 -11.06 -15.19 12.80
N LEU A 103 -12.39 -15.08 12.71
CA LEU A 103 -13.06 -14.06 11.90
C LEU A 103 -12.80 -12.63 12.39
N LEU A 104 -12.63 -12.43 13.71
CA LEU A 104 -12.33 -11.11 14.27
C LEU A 104 -10.94 -10.62 13.88
N LEU A 105 -9.94 -11.51 13.91
CA LEU A 105 -8.57 -11.19 13.48
C LEU A 105 -8.56 -10.86 11.98
N ARG A 106 -9.30 -11.64 11.20
CA ARG A 106 -9.44 -11.43 9.75
C ARG A 106 -10.13 -10.10 9.41
N ASP A 107 -11.21 -9.76 10.10
CA ASP A 107 -11.90 -8.46 9.94
C ASP A 107 -11.01 -7.28 10.35
N SER A 108 -10.30 -7.40 11.47
CA SER A 108 -9.32 -6.39 11.91
C SER A 108 -8.22 -6.20 10.86
N PHE A 109 -7.66 -7.30 10.34
CA PHE A 109 -6.64 -7.26 9.29
C PHE A 109 -7.18 -6.61 8.02
N LYS A 110 -8.36 -7.02 7.55
CA LYS A 110 -9.03 -6.42 6.37
C LYS A 110 -9.19 -4.91 6.51
N LYS A 111 -9.73 -4.44 7.63
CA LYS A 111 -9.93 -3.00 7.89
C LYS A 111 -8.61 -2.24 7.83
N SER A 112 -7.58 -2.78 8.49
CA SER A 112 -6.25 -2.17 8.55
C SER A 112 -5.58 -2.12 7.19
N THR A 113 -5.72 -3.18 6.39
CA THR A 113 -5.25 -3.20 5.00
C THR A 113 -5.98 -2.14 4.18
N ILE A 114 -7.32 -2.07 4.25
CA ILE A 114 -8.10 -1.05 3.53
C ILE A 114 -7.61 0.35 3.89
N GLU A 115 -7.50 0.67 5.18
CA GLU A 115 -7.07 1.98 5.65
C GLU A 115 -5.67 2.33 5.12
N LEU A 116 -4.70 1.43 5.24
CA LEU A 116 -3.34 1.66 4.76
C LEU A 116 -3.30 1.92 3.25
N ILE A 117 -4.01 1.11 2.45
CA ILE A 117 -4.05 1.30 0.99
C ILE A 117 -4.71 2.64 0.62
N GLU A 118 -5.77 3.05 1.34
CA GLU A 118 -6.37 4.38 1.14
C GLU A 118 -5.40 5.52 1.48
N LYS A 119 -4.57 5.37 2.53
CA LYS A 119 -3.52 6.36 2.85
C LYS A 119 -2.45 6.43 1.76
N VAL A 120 -2.00 5.29 1.25
CA VAL A 120 -1.07 5.23 0.11
C VAL A 120 -1.66 5.93 -1.11
N ASN A 121 -2.93 5.66 -1.42
CA ASN A 121 -3.62 6.29 -2.54
C ASN A 121 -3.74 7.82 -2.36
N THR A 122 -4.03 8.28 -1.14
CA THR A 122 -4.09 9.71 -0.80
C THR A 122 -2.71 10.40 -0.88
N PHE A 123 -1.64 9.67 -0.52
CA PHE A 123 -0.26 10.12 -0.68
C PHE A 123 0.09 10.31 -2.17
N ILE A 124 -0.20 9.32 -3.02
CA ILE A 124 0.06 9.38 -4.46
C ILE A 124 -0.70 10.57 -5.10
N LYS A 125 -1.98 10.75 -4.76
CA LYS A 125 -2.79 11.91 -5.20
C LYS A 125 -2.15 13.24 -4.83
N SER A 126 -1.57 13.34 -3.63
CA SER A 126 -0.94 14.60 -3.19
C SER A 126 0.27 15.00 -4.03
N ILE A 127 1.03 14.02 -4.52
CA ILE A 127 2.16 14.26 -5.41
C ILE A 127 1.63 14.71 -6.77
N GLN A 128 0.61 14.02 -7.29
CA GLN A 128 -0.01 14.34 -8.57
C GLN A 128 -0.58 15.77 -8.60
N THR A 129 -1.20 16.24 -7.50
CA THR A 129 -1.76 17.59 -7.40
C THR A 129 -0.72 18.67 -7.10
N GLY A 130 0.57 18.35 -7.13
CA GLY A 130 1.66 19.34 -6.99
C GLY A 130 2.05 19.67 -5.55
N SER A 131 1.69 18.83 -4.56
CA SER A 131 2.09 19.01 -3.16
C SER A 131 3.53 18.53 -2.89
N ALA A 132 4.32 18.29 -3.94
CA ALA A 132 5.69 17.79 -3.88
C ALA A 132 6.59 18.74 -3.05
N GLY A 133 7.23 18.19 -2.01
CA GLY A 133 8.07 18.96 -1.08
C GLY A 133 7.32 19.81 -0.05
N SER A 134 6.00 19.73 0.01
CA SER A 134 5.18 20.49 0.97
C SER A 134 5.09 19.80 2.34
N PRO A 135 4.75 20.57 3.41
CA PRO A 135 4.39 19.98 4.70
C PRO A 135 3.22 18.98 4.62
N GLU A 136 2.30 19.17 3.67
CA GLU A 136 1.19 18.25 3.44
C GLU A 136 1.67 16.87 2.97
N MET A 137 2.65 16.83 2.07
CA MET A 137 3.25 15.57 1.62
C MET A 137 3.97 14.86 2.77
N LEU A 138 4.73 15.58 3.60
CA LEU A 138 5.40 15.01 4.77
C LEU A 138 4.39 14.45 5.78
N TYR A 139 3.29 15.17 6.02
CA TYR A 139 2.20 14.69 6.86
C TYR A 139 1.61 13.40 6.30
N LYS A 140 1.30 13.35 5.00
CA LYS A 140 0.76 12.13 4.34
C LYS A 140 1.74 10.96 4.38
N THR A 141 3.04 11.20 4.24
CA THR A 141 4.09 10.20 4.45
C THR A 141 4.04 9.65 5.87
N GLY A 142 3.96 10.52 6.88
CA GLY A 142 3.86 10.13 8.29
C GLY A 142 2.61 9.31 8.60
N ILE A 143 1.47 9.64 7.99
CA ILE A 143 0.23 8.86 8.13
C ILE A 143 0.39 7.44 7.57
N VAL A 144 1.07 7.26 6.44
CA VAL A 144 1.38 5.90 5.93
C VAL A 144 2.26 5.14 6.93
N TRP A 145 3.25 5.79 7.56
CA TRP A 145 4.10 5.14 8.55
C TRP A 145 3.32 4.65 9.77
N GLU A 146 2.42 5.47 10.31
CA GLU A 146 1.57 5.13 11.45
C GLU A 146 0.74 3.87 11.17
N HIS A 147 0.08 3.82 10.01
CA HIS A 147 -0.73 2.67 9.61
C HIS A 147 0.11 1.43 9.26
N SER A 148 1.33 1.60 8.74
CA SER A 148 2.25 0.47 8.52
C SER A 148 2.78 -0.11 9.84
N ASP A 149 3.07 0.71 10.84
CA ASP A 149 3.59 0.25 12.14
C ASP A 149 2.54 -0.51 12.96
N PHE A 150 1.26 -0.25 12.70
CA PHE A 150 0.15 -1.04 13.24
C PHE A 150 0.30 -2.54 12.93
N PHE A 151 0.82 -2.92 11.76
CA PHE A 151 1.05 -4.33 11.40
C PHE A 151 2.20 -4.97 12.19
N SER A 152 3.14 -4.17 12.69
CA SER A 152 4.22 -4.64 13.58
C SER A 152 3.72 -4.97 14.98
N SER A 153 2.63 -4.32 15.42
CA SER A 153 2.06 -4.39 16.77
C SER A 153 0.79 -5.27 16.88
N GLN A 154 0.33 -5.89 15.79
CA GLN A 154 -0.89 -6.71 15.81
C GLN A 154 -0.80 -7.96 16.71
N PRO A 155 -1.88 -8.29 17.44
CA PRO A 155 -1.98 -9.55 18.14
C PRO A 155 -2.03 -10.68 17.10
N LYS A 156 -1.06 -11.59 17.14
CA LYS A 156 -0.88 -12.64 16.13
C LYS A 156 -1.88 -13.80 16.23
N GLY A 157 -3.01 -13.64 16.93
CA GLY A 157 -3.88 -14.76 17.35
C GLY A 157 -3.19 -15.67 18.39
N LYS A 158 -3.90 -16.66 18.93
CA LYS A 158 -3.29 -17.73 19.76
C LYS A 158 -2.73 -18.82 18.86
#